data_AF-A0A0H3ZVP6-F1
#
_entry.id   AF-A0A0H3ZVP6-F1
#
_cell.length_a   1.000
_cell.length_b   1.000
_cell.length_c   1.000
_cell.angle_alpha   90.00
_cell.angle_beta   90.00
_cell.angle_gamma   90.00
#
_symmetry.space_group_name_H-M   'P 1'
#
loop_
_entity.id
_entity.type
_entity.pdbx_description
1 polymer ?
#
loop_
_entity_poly.entity_id
_entity_poly.type
_entity_poly.pdbx_seq_one_letter_code
_entity_poly.pdbx_strand_id
1 'polypeptide(L)' 'MIEADTLRAKKNEGKAVMITDGQGKSWGQWVIKGISTQYTEVIDNGVAQVLKIKISLLEYRQDANASAI' A
#
# COMPACT_ATOMS: atom_id res chain seq x y z
N MET A 1 -4.25 -1.79 14.61
CA MET A 1 -3.67 -3.12 14.29
C MET A 1 -4.25 -3.68 12.99
N ILE A 2 -5.56 -3.56 12.78
CA ILE A 2 -6.30 -4.06 11.61
C ILE A 2 -5.82 -3.43 10.29
N GLU A 3 -5.31 -2.21 10.33
CA GLU A 3 -4.94 -1.40 9.17
C GLU A 3 -3.68 -1.95 8.49
N ALA A 4 -2.64 -2.25 9.29
CA ALA A 4 -1.40 -2.85 8.79
C ALA A 4 -1.65 -4.25 8.20
N ASP A 5 -2.51 -5.04 8.84
CA ASP A 5 -2.84 -6.39 8.37
C ASP A 5 -3.71 -6.36 7.11
N THR A 6 -4.62 -5.40 6.99
CA THR A 6 -5.39 -5.17 5.76
C THR A 6 -4.49 -4.81 4.59
N LEU A 7 -3.48 -3.95 4.81
CA LEU A 7 -2.49 -3.63 3.79
C LEU A 7 -1.68 -4.88 3.40
N ARG A 8 -1.26 -5.69 4.38
CA ARG A 8 -0.52 -6.94 4.12
C ARG A 8 -1.36 -7.92 3.30
N ALA A 9 -2.65 -8.04 3.59
CA ALA A 9 -3.57 -8.85 2.79
C ALA A 9 -3.64 -8.35 1.34
N LYS A 10 -3.80 -7.03 1.12
CA LYS A 10 -3.80 -6.42 -0.23
C LYS A 10 -2.49 -6.64 -0.99
N LYS A 11 -1.34 -6.59 -0.30
CA LYS A 11 -0.05 -6.98 -0.89
C LYS A 11 -0.06 -8.44 -1.34
N ASN A 12 -0.55 -9.36 -0.49
CA ASN A 12 -0.55 -10.79 -0.78
C ASN A 12 -1.47 -11.17 -1.94
N GLU A 13 -2.52 -10.39 -2.20
CA GLU A 13 -3.35 -10.55 -3.40
C GLU A 13 -2.54 -10.32 -4.69
N GLY A 14 -1.46 -9.52 -4.64
CA GLY A 14 -0.59 -9.25 -5.79
C GLY A 14 -1.27 -8.49 -6.94
N LYS A 15 -2.49 -7.99 -6.72
CA LYS A 15 -3.29 -7.30 -7.73
C LYS A 15 -2.88 -5.83 -7.82
N ALA A 16 -3.02 -5.29 -9.03
CA ALA A 16 -2.93 -3.86 -9.23
C ALA A 16 -4.12 -3.17 -8.57
N VAL A 17 -3.84 -2.13 -7.78
CA VAL A 17 -4.84 -1.30 -7.10
C VAL A 17 -4.74 0.13 -7.61
N MET A 18 -5.88 0.80 -7.74
CA MET A 18 -5.92 2.22 -8.09
C MET A 18 -5.51 3.05 -6.87
N ILE A 19 -4.55 3.95 -7.04
CA ILE A 19 -4.16 4.90 -5.99
C ILE A 19 -4.72 6.28 -6.33
N THR A 20 -5.35 6.91 -5.34
CA THR A 20 -5.92 8.26 -5.46
C THR A 20 -5.50 9.10 -4.26
N ASP A 21 -5.40 10.42 -4.42
CA ASP A 21 -5.01 11.34 -3.33
C ASP A 21 -6.17 11.79 -2.43
N GLY A 22 -7.39 11.28 -2.66
CA GLY A 22 -8.59 11.70 -1.94
C GLY A 22 -9.09 13.10 -2.32
N GLN A 23 -8.39 13.84 -3.19
CA GLN A 23 -8.81 15.15 -3.74
C GLN A 23 -9.31 15.02 -5.19
N GLY A 24 -9.44 13.79 -5.68
CA GLY A 24 -9.97 13.48 -7.01
C GLY A 24 -8.90 13.19 -8.06
N LYS A 25 -7.60 13.29 -7.73
CA LYS A 25 -6.54 12.92 -8.65
C LYS A 25 -6.24 11.42 -8.52
N SER A 26 -6.37 10.72 -9.64
CA SER A 26 -5.87 9.36 -9.77
C SER A 26 -4.39 9.37 -10.13
N TRP A 27 -3.61 8.53 -9.45
CA TRP A 27 -2.18 8.34 -9.67
C TRP A 27 -1.90 7.08 -10.49
N GLY A 28 -2.93 6.40 -11.00
CA GLY A 28 -2.82 5.20 -11.81
C GLY A 28 -2.88 3.90 -11.02
N GLN A 29 -2.54 2.80 -11.68
CA GLN A 29 -2.56 1.45 -11.12
C GLN A 29 -1.19 1.04 -10.60
N TRP A 30 -1.17 0.48 -9.39
CA TRP A 30 0.07 0.11 -8.69
C TRP A 30 -0.07 -1.24 -8.02
N VAL A 31 1.00 -2.02 -8.03
CA VAL A 31 1.12 -3.26 -7.25
C VAL A 31 1.89 -2.97 -5.97
N ILE A 32 1.34 -3.38 -4.83
CA ILE A 32 2.05 -3.26 -3.54
C ILE A 32 3.11 -4.36 -3.48
N LYS A 33 4.39 -3.98 -3.40
CA LYS A 33 5.53 -4.91 -3.32
C LYS A 33 6.01 -5.15 -1.89
N GLY A 34 5.89 -4.13 -1.03
CA GLY A 34 6.44 -4.18 0.31
C GLY A 34 5.62 -3.34 1.28
N ILE A 35 5.46 -3.85 2.49
CA ILE A 35 4.89 -3.13 3.62
C ILE A 35 5.81 -3.36 4.79
N SER A 36 6.31 -2.26 5.36
CA SER A 36 7.09 -2.26 6.59
C SER A 36 6.39 -1.39 7.62
N THR A 37 6.33 -1.89 8.85
CA THR A 37 5.66 -1.22 9.97
C THR A 37 6.67 -1.01 11.08
N GLN A 38 6.78 0.21 11.58
CA GLN A 38 7.61 0.55 12.72
C GLN A 38 6.74 1.23 13.77
N TYR A 39 6.77 0.69 14.99
CA TYR A 39 6.17 1.32 16.16
C TYR A 39 7.22 2.21 16.81
N THR A 40 6.94 3.51 16.93
CA THR A 40 7.98 4.47 17.34
C THR A 40 7.81 4.97 18.76
N GLU A 41 6.60 5.29 19.20
CA GLU A 41 6.36 5.89 20.53
C GLU A 41 5.05 5.38 21.12
N VAL A 42 5.07 5.17 22.45
CA VAL A 42 3.87 4.93 23.26
C VAL A 42 3.45 6.29 23.83
N ILE A 43 2.36 6.84 23.31
CA ILE A 43 1.77 8.09 23.77
C ILE A 43 0.80 7.74 24.89
N ASP A 44 1.32 7.83 26.12
CA ASP A 44 0.63 7.81 27.41
C ASP A 44 -0.18 6.54 27.78
N ASN A 45 0.05 6.05 29.00
CA ASN A 45 -0.59 4.88 29.62
C ASN A 45 -0.77 3.61 28.76
N GLY A 46 0.08 3.39 27.74
CA GLY A 46 0.08 2.17 26.93
C GLY A 46 -0.99 2.09 25.83
N VAL A 47 -1.80 3.14 25.62
CA VAL A 47 -3.01 3.05 24.78
C VAL A 47 -2.79 3.48 23.33
N ALA A 48 -1.97 4.50 23.07
CA ALA A 48 -1.72 4.98 21.72
C ALA A 48 -0.27 4.71 21.30
N GLN A 49 -0.07 3.98 20.20
CA GLN A 49 1.25 3.78 19.60
C GLN A 49 1.31 4.46 18.23
N VAL A 50 2.37 5.24 17.99
CA VAL A 50 2.63 5.81 16.66
C VAL A 50 3.04 4.67 15.73
N LEU A 51 2.18 4.34 14.78
CA LEU A 51 2.44 3.35 13.74
C LEU A 51 2.91 4.05 12.47
N LYS A 52 4.19 3.88 12.15
CA LYS A 52 4.77 4.32 10.88
C LYS A 52 4.69 3.20 9.86
N ILE A 53 3.93 3.41 8.78
CA ILE A 53 3.79 2.45 7.68
C ILE A 53 4.61 2.97 6.49
N LYS A 54 5.53 2.15 5.98
CA LYS A 54 6.23 2.37 4.72
C LYS A 54 5.68 1.39 3.68
N ILE A 55 5.24 1.91 2.53
CA ILE A 55 4.69 1.14 1.43
C ILE A 55 5.61 1.28 0.23
N SER A 56 6.02 0.15 -0.35
CA SER A 56 6.76 0.10 -1.61
C SER A 56 5.80 -0.31 -2.72
N LEU A 57 5.72 0.53 -3.76
CA LEU A 57 4.79 0.39 -4.88
C LEU A 57 5.58 0.17 -6.17
N LEU A 58 5.04 -0.67 -7.07
CA LEU A 58 5.50 -0.81 -8.43
C LEU A 58 4.37 -0.37 -9.37
N GLU A 59 4.65 0.54 -10.29
CA GLU A 59 3.67 0.99 -11.28
C GLU A 59 3.25 -0.18 -12.16
N TYR A 60 1.94 -0.39 -12.30
CA TYR A 60 1.39 -1.37 -13.22
C TYR A 60 1.05 -0.67 -14.53
N ARG A 61 1.94 -0.80 -15.52
CA ARG A 61 1.67 -0.37 -16.89
C ARG A 61 1.21 -1.57 -17.69
N GLN A 62 -0.01 -1.51 -18.23
CA GLN A 62 -0.60 -2.58 -19.03
C GLN A 62 -0.06 -2.61 -20.48
N ASP A 63 0.93 -1.79 -20.80
CA ASP A 63 1.45 -1.59 -22.15
C ASP A 63 2.82 -2.24 -22.32
N ALA A 64 2.86 -3.54 -22.66
CA ALA A 64 4.04 -4.13 -23.31
C ALA A 64 3.82 -5.45 -24.07
N ASN A 65 2.81 -6.29 -23.80
CA ASN A 65 2.66 -7.57 -24.53
C ASN A 65 1.23 -8.16 -24.47
N ALA A 66 0.28 -7.57 -25.19
CA ALA A 66 -1.02 -8.21 -25.47
C ALA A 66 -1.54 -7.96 -26.89
N SER A 67 -0.66 -7.59 -27.84
CA SER A 67 -0.98 -7.52 -29.27
C SER A 67 0.29 -7.69 -30.10
N ALA A 68 0.81 -8.91 -30.10
CA ALA A 68 1.72 -9.42 -31.11
C ALA A 68 1.48 -10.93 -31.22
N ILE A 69 0.31 -11.29 -31.74
CA ILE A 69 0.05 -12.59 -32.37
C ILE A 69 -0.49 -12.30 -33.75
#